data_AF-A0A392NC07-F1
#
_entry.id   AF-A0A392NC07-F1
#
_cell.length_a   1.000
_cell.length_b   1.000
_cell.length_c   1.000
_cell.angle_alpha   90.00
_cell.angle_beta   90.00
_cell.angle_gamma   90.00
#
_symmetry.space_group_name_H-M   'P 1'
#
loop_
_entity.id
_entity.type
_entity.pdbx_description
1 polymer ?
#
loop_
_entity_poly.entity_id
_entity_poly.type
_entity_poly.pdbx_seq_one_letter_code
_entity_poly.pdbx_strand_id
1 'polypeptide(L)'
;VDRKLVKQTVMTSVYGVTYIGAREQIKRRLKERGAIADDSELFGAACYAAKVTLTALEEMFQGARSIMNWLGDCAKVIASDNQPVRWTTPLGLPVVQPYRKLGRHIVKTSLQMLTLQRETDKVIRQ
;
A
#
# COMPACT_ATOMS: atom_id res chain seq x y z
N VAL A 1 22.30 -9.66 -9.22
CA VAL A 1 20.97 -9.64 -8.56
C VAL A 1 20.98 -10.71 -7.49
N ASP A 2 20.67 -10.37 -6.24
CA ASP A 2 20.65 -11.34 -5.12
C ASP A 2 19.29 -11.36 -4.41
N ARG A 3 19.10 -12.33 -3.52
CA ARG A 3 17.89 -12.45 -2.68
C ARG A 3 17.60 -11.18 -1.88
N LYS A 4 18.64 -10.48 -1.37
CA LYS A 4 18.48 -9.30 -0.51
C LYS A 4 17.86 -8.12 -1.26
N LEU A 5 18.15 -7.99 -2.55
CA LEU A 5 17.61 -6.94 -3.41
C LEU A 5 16.09 -7.04 -3.54
N VAL A 6 15.57 -8.24 -3.82
CA VAL A 6 14.14 -8.45 -4.14
C VAL A 6 13.28 -8.79 -2.93
N LYS A 7 13.88 -9.25 -1.81
CA LYS A 7 13.16 -9.72 -0.62
C LYS A 7 12.09 -8.73 -0.14
N GLN A 8 12.41 -7.44 -0.05
CA GLN A 8 11.46 -6.45 0.48
C GLN A 8 10.25 -6.27 -0.46
N THR A 9 10.51 -6.15 -1.76
CA THR A 9 9.47 -6.00 -2.78
C THR A 9 8.56 -7.22 -2.83
N VAL A 10 9.13 -8.43 -2.76
CA VAL A 10 8.37 -9.69 -2.71
C VAL A 10 7.50 -9.78 -1.46
N MET A 11 7.99 -9.35 -0.29
CA MET A 11 7.19 -9.38 0.95
C MET A 11 6.08 -8.31 0.95
N THR A 12 6.26 -7.19 0.24
CA THR A 12 5.26 -6.11 0.22
C THR A 12 4.24 -6.22 -0.89
N SER A 13 4.52 -7.02 -1.94
CA SER A 13 3.57 -7.25 -3.03
C SER A 13 2.29 -7.93 -2.58
N VAL A 14 2.36 -8.86 -1.62
CA VAL A 14 1.19 -9.52 -1.03
C VAL A 14 0.31 -8.57 -0.21
N TYR A 15 0.82 -7.40 0.18
CA TYR A 15 0.07 -6.35 0.86
C TYR A 15 -0.42 -5.24 -0.11
N GLY A 16 -0.32 -5.47 -1.42
CA GLY A 16 -0.80 -4.51 -2.43
C GLY A 16 0.17 -3.37 -2.73
N VAL A 17 1.48 -3.58 -2.61
CA VAL A 17 2.47 -2.56 -3.04
C VAL A 17 2.24 -2.18 -4.51
N THR A 18 2.28 -0.88 -4.80
CA THR A 18 2.22 -0.38 -6.18
C THR A 18 3.59 -0.47 -6.85
N TYR A 19 3.62 -0.37 -8.18
CA TYR A 19 4.87 -0.32 -8.94
C TYR A 19 5.84 0.77 -8.43
N ILE A 20 5.31 1.95 -8.10
CA ILE A 20 6.10 3.07 -7.57
C ILE A 20 6.75 2.68 -6.24
N GLY A 21 5.99 2.05 -5.33
CA GLY A 21 6.51 1.57 -4.05
C GLY A 21 7.55 0.46 -4.23
N ALA A 22 7.30 -0.50 -5.12
CA ALA A 22 8.24 -1.58 -5.45
C ALA A 22 9.57 -1.04 -6.00
N ARG A 23 9.50 -0.08 -6.93
CA ARG A 23 10.68 0.61 -7.48
C ARG A 23 11.45 1.33 -6.40
N GLU A 24 10.78 2.07 -5.52
CA GLU A 24 11.47 2.82 -4.47
C GLU A 24 12.17 1.92 -3.45
N GLN A 25 11.55 0.78 -3.12
CA GLN A 25 12.19 -0.24 -2.29
C GLN A 25 13.46 -0.79 -2.96
N ILE A 26 13.42 -1.09 -4.25
CA ILE A 26 14.60 -1.57 -5.00
C ILE A 26 15.65 -0.47 -5.15
N LYS A 27 15.25 0.77 -5.47
CA LYS A 27 16.16 1.92 -5.59
C LYS A 27 16.95 2.12 -4.30
N ARG A 28 16.28 2.08 -3.14
CA ARG A 28 16.95 2.17 -1.82
C ARG A 28 17.98 1.06 -1.62
N ARG A 29 17.64 -0.19 -1.99
CA ARG A 29 18.56 -1.34 -1.90
C ARG A 29 19.73 -1.27 -2.86
N LEU A 30 19.55 -0.67 -4.03
CA LEU A 30 20.64 -0.42 -4.98
C LEU A 30 21.54 0.71 -4.47
N LYS A 31 20.96 1.78 -3.92
CA LYS A 31 21.70 2.90 -3.32
C LYS A 31 22.57 2.46 -2.14
N GLU A 32 22.06 1.58 -1.27
CA GLU A 32 22.81 0.97 -0.16
C GLU A 32 24.09 0.24 -0.61
N ARG A 33 24.17 -0.20 -1.88
CA ARG A 33 25.34 -0.92 -2.42
C ARG A 33 26.40 0.01 -3.01
N GLY A 34 26.05 1.26 -3.33
CA GLY A 34 26.97 2.24 -3.91
C GLY A 34 27.57 1.88 -5.28
N ALA A 35 27.05 0.86 -5.97
CA ALA A 35 27.61 0.37 -7.23
C ALA A 35 27.30 1.26 -8.45
N ILE A 36 26.29 2.13 -8.34
CA ILE A 36 25.88 3.07 -9.40
C ILE A 36 25.92 4.47 -8.79
N ALA A 37 26.82 5.31 -9.31
CA ALA A 37 27.03 6.67 -8.80
C ALA A 37 26.04 7.68 -9.38
N ASP A 38 25.61 7.47 -10.63
CA ASP A 38 24.64 8.34 -11.30
C ASP A 38 23.19 8.01 -10.88
N ASP A 39 22.42 9.03 -10.47
CA ASP A 39 21.05 8.81 -9.98
C ASP A 39 20.07 8.48 -11.12
N SER A 40 20.36 8.92 -12.36
CA SER A 40 19.53 8.61 -13.53
C SER A 40 19.67 7.13 -13.92
N GLU A 41 20.90 6.63 -14.01
CA GLU A 41 21.18 5.21 -14.22
C GLU A 41 20.62 4.34 -13.08
N LEU A 42 20.76 4.79 -11.83
CA LEU A 42 20.21 4.11 -10.67
C LEU A 42 18.68 4.00 -10.76
N PHE A 43 18.02 5.07 -11.21
CA PHE A 43 16.57 5.08 -11.42
C PHE A 43 16.16 4.14 -12.55
N GLY A 44 16.88 4.14 -13.67
CA GLY A 44 16.66 3.22 -14.79
C GLY A 44 16.79 1.75 -14.37
N ALA A 45 17.87 1.42 -13.65
CA ALA A 45 18.10 0.09 -13.10
C ALA A 45 17.01 -0.34 -12.11
N ALA A 46 16.57 0.56 -11.23
CA ALA A 46 15.48 0.30 -10.30
C ALA A 46 14.15 0.04 -11.01
N CYS A 47 13.84 0.79 -12.08
CA CYS A 47 12.64 0.58 -12.88
C CYS A 47 12.65 -0.81 -13.55
N TYR A 48 13.77 -1.16 -14.19
CA TYR A 48 13.92 -2.46 -14.84
C TYR A 48 13.78 -3.60 -13.83
N ALA A 49 14.53 -3.55 -12.73
CA ALA A 49 14.49 -4.59 -11.70
C ALA A 49 13.10 -4.71 -11.05
N ALA A 50 12.40 -3.59 -10.81
CA ALA A 50 11.04 -3.62 -10.29
C ALA A 50 10.06 -4.27 -11.26
N LYS A 51 10.14 -3.93 -12.56
CA LYS A 51 9.29 -4.51 -13.60
C LYS A 51 9.50 -6.02 -13.68
N VAL A 52 10.75 -6.47 -13.82
CA VAL A 52 11.09 -7.90 -13.90
C VAL A 52 10.64 -8.66 -12.64
N THR A 53 10.86 -8.08 -11.45
CA THR A 53 10.44 -8.70 -10.19
C THR A 53 8.92 -8.85 -10.10
N LEU A 54 8.16 -7.83 -10.49
CA LEU A 54 6.70 -7.87 -10.43
C LEU A 54 6.12 -8.82 -11.48
N THR A 55 6.67 -8.84 -12.70
CA THR A 55 6.25 -9.78 -13.75
C THR A 55 6.48 -11.23 -13.30
N ALA A 56 7.64 -11.54 -12.71
CA ALA A 56 7.91 -12.87 -12.18
C ALA A 56 6.94 -13.25 -11.04
N LEU A 57 6.58 -12.31 -10.17
CA LEU A 57 5.59 -12.54 -9.11
C LEU A 57 4.18 -12.78 -9.65
N GLU A 58 3.79 -12.08 -10.72
CA GLU A 58 2.49 -12.25 -11.37
C GLU A 58 2.34 -13.64 -11.99
N GLU A 59 3.39 -14.15 -12.64
CA GLU A 59 3.41 -15.50 -13.20
C GLU A 59 3.36 -16.59 -12.12
N MET A 60 4.08 -16.40 -11.02
CA MET A 60 4.19 -17.40 -9.96
C MET A 60 2.95 -17.50 -9.06
N PHE A 61 2.20 -16.40 -8.84
CA PHE A 61 1.15 -16.32 -7.82
C PHE A 61 -0.22 -15.89 -8.36
N GLN A 62 -0.62 -16.42 -9.53
CA GLN A 62 -1.87 -16.06 -10.19
C GLN A 62 -3.12 -16.24 -9.31
N GLY A 63 -3.25 -17.38 -8.62
CA GLY A 63 -4.41 -17.65 -7.76
C GLY A 63 -4.56 -16.68 -6.59
N ALA A 64 -3.45 -16.37 -5.90
CA ALA A 64 -3.44 -15.40 -4.82
C ALA A 64 -3.77 -13.99 -5.32
N ARG A 65 -3.30 -13.63 -6.52
CA ARG A 65 -3.61 -12.36 -7.18
C ARG A 65 -5.11 -12.22 -7.47
N SER A 66 -5.71 -13.28 -8.01
CA SER A 66 -7.16 -13.30 -8.29
C SER A 66 -8.00 -13.13 -7.02
N ILE A 67 -7.64 -13.79 -5.93
CA ILE A 67 -8.33 -13.64 -4.63
C ILE A 67 -8.17 -12.21 -4.10
N MET A 68 -6.98 -11.64 -4.15
CA MET A 68 -6.72 -10.27 -3.70
C MET A 68 -7.52 -9.24 -4.52
N ASN A 69 -7.56 -9.41 -5.84
CA ASN A 69 -8.35 -8.55 -6.73
C ASN A 69 -9.84 -8.64 -6.39
N TRP A 70 -10.37 -9.86 -6.23
CA TRP A 70 -11.76 -10.07 -5.85
C TRP A 70 -12.11 -9.43 -4.50
N LEU A 71 -11.27 -9.61 -3.48
CA LEU A 71 -11.45 -8.96 -2.17
C LEU A 71 -11.40 -7.44 -2.28
N GLY A 72 -10.52 -6.89 -3.13
CA GLY A 72 -10.45 -5.46 -3.41
C GLY A 72 -11.72 -4.93 -4.07
N ASP A 73 -12.30 -5.67 -5.02
CA ASP A 73 -13.56 -5.28 -5.66
C ASP A 73 -14.74 -5.34 -4.69
N CYS A 74 -14.79 -6.35 -3.81
CA CYS A 74 -15.75 -6.37 -2.70
C CYS A 74 -15.61 -5.15 -1.79
N ALA A 75 -14.37 -4.79 -1.42
CA ALA A 75 -14.11 -3.63 -0.57
C ALA A 75 -14.57 -2.31 -1.22
N LYS A 76 -14.36 -2.15 -2.54
CA LYS A 76 -14.86 -0.98 -3.29
C LYS A 76 -16.38 -0.86 -3.25
N VAL A 77 -17.09 -1.97 -3.46
CA VAL A 77 -18.57 -1.98 -3.41
C VAL A 77 -19.05 -1.62 -2.00
N ILE A 78 -18.48 -2.23 -0.96
CA ILE A 78 -18.82 -1.94 0.45
C ILE A 78 -18.56 -0.46 0.80
N ALA A 79 -17.40 0.07 0.42
CA ALA A 79 -17.05 1.47 0.66
C ALA A 79 -17.90 2.46 -0.16
N SER A 80 -18.43 2.04 -1.31
CA SER A 80 -19.32 2.86 -2.12
C SER A 80 -20.65 3.15 -1.41
N ASP A 81 -21.13 2.18 -0.62
CA ASP A 81 -22.30 2.28 0.28
C ASP A 81 -21.96 2.91 1.65
N ASN A 82 -20.75 3.47 1.79
CA ASN A 82 -20.26 4.09 3.02
C ASN A 82 -20.25 3.14 4.25
N GLN A 83 -20.11 1.84 4.02
CA GLN A 83 -19.96 0.84 5.07
C GLN A 83 -18.49 0.46 5.24
N PRO A 84 -18.03 0.12 6.47
CA PRO A 84 -16.69 -0.40 6.67
C PRO A 84 -16.62 -1.88 6.27
N VAL A 85 -15.48 -2.30 5.73
CA VAL A 85 -15.21 -3.72 5.53
C VAL A 85 -15.14 -4.41 6.89
N ARG A 86 -15.93 -5.46 7.06
CA ARG A 86 -16.00 -6.26 8.29
C ARG A 86 -16.09 -7.74 7.97
N TRP A 87 -15.49 -8.56 8.82
CA TRP A 87 -15.60 -10.02 8.74
C TRP A 87 -15.48 -10.63 10.14
N THR A 88 -15.83 -11.90 10.27
CA THR A 88 -15.66 -12.66 11.51
C THR A 88 -14.54 -13.65 11.29
N THR A 89 -13.56 -13.68 12.21
CA THR A 89 -12.47 -14.65 12.14
C THR A 89 -13.00 -16.08 12.39
N PRO A 90 -12.25 -17.13 12.01
CA PRO A 90 -12.62 -18.52 12.34
C PRO A 90 -12.79 -18.78 13.85
N LEU A 91 -12.20 -17.93 14.70
CA LEU A 91 -12.32 -17.97 16.16
C LEU A 91 -13.54 -17.20 16.69
N GLY A 92 -14.40 -16.67 15.81
CA GLY A 92 -15.60 -15.92 16.18
C GLY A 92 -15.38 -14.44 16.51
N LEU A 93 -14.14 -13.94 16.45
CA LEU A 93 -13.87 -12.52 16.71
C LEU A 93 -14.31 -11.65 15.51
N PRO A 94 -15.21 -10.66 15.70
CA PRO A 94 -15.56 -9.70 14.67
C PRO A 94 -14.41 -8.69 14.47
N VAL A 95 -14.03 -8.48 13.22
CA VAL A 95 -13.02 -7.50 12.81
C VAL A 95 -13.68 -6.47 11.90
N VAL A 96 -13.42 -5.19 12.16
CA VAL A 96 -13.92 -4.06 11.39
C VAL A 96 -12.75 -3.18 11.00
N GLN A 97 -12.64 -2.81 9.73
CA GLN A 97 -11.63 -1.87 9.26
C GLN A 97 -12.04 -0.42 9.55
N PRO A 98 -11.31 0.32 10.41
CA PRO A 98 -11.68 1.68 10.81
C PRO A 98 -11.13 2.73 9.83
N TYR A 99 -11.17 2.47 8.52
CA TYR A 99 -10.64 3.40 7.51
C TYR A 99 -11.66 4.49 7.16
N ARG A 100 -11.66 5.55 7.98
CA ARG A 100 -12.53 6.72 7.84
C ARG A 100 -11.75 7.95 7.36
N LYS A 101 -12.40 8.82 6.60
CA LYS A 101 -11.80 10.08 6.13
C LYS A 101 -11.61 11.01 7.32
N LEU A 102 -10.41 11.56 7.45
CA LEU A 102 -10.13 12.61 8.43
C LEU A 102 -10.70 13.94 7.95
N GLY A 103 -11.59 14.51 8.75
CA GLY A 103 -12.12 15.85 8.60
C GLY A 103 -11.28 16.85 9.38
N ARG A 104 -11.21 18.07 8.88
CA ARG A 104 -10.56 19.17 9.58
C ARG A 104 -11.59 19.87 10.47
N HIS A 105 -11.27 20.03 11.75
CA HIS A 105 -12.12 20.74 12.71
C HIS A 105 -11.36 21.93 13.29
N ILE A 106 -11.88 23.14 13.09
CA ILE A 106 -11.22 24.36 13.57
C ILE A 106 -11.89 24.77 14.88
N VAL A 107 -11.12 24.77 15.96
CA VAL A 107 -11.54 25.20 17.29
C VAL A 107 -11.00 26.60 17.54
N LYS A 108 -11.89 27.57 17.64
CA LYS A 108 -11.52 28.94 18.04
C LYS A 108 -11.35 28.98 19.55
N THR A 109 -10.17 29.38 20.02
CA THR A 109 -9.89 29.66 21.44
C THR A 109 -9.62 31.15 21.61
N SER A 110 -9.57 31.63 22.86
CA SER A 110 -9.26 33.04 23.15
C SER A 110 -7.87 33.49 22.68
N LEU A 111 -6.94 32.55 22.46
CA LEU A 111 -5.57 32.84 22.02
C LEU A 111 -5.38 32.63 20.51
N GLN A 112 -5.98 31.59 19.92
CA GLN A 112 -5.78 31.23 18.52
C GLN A 112 -6.83 30.26 17.98
N MET A 113 -6.84 30.07 16.66
CA MET A 113 -7.60 29.01 16.00
C MET A 113 -6.76 27.75 15.85
N LEU A 114 -7.14 26.69 16.56
CA LEU A 114 -6.50 25.38 16.46
C LEU A 114 -7.19 24.54 15.40
N THR A 115 -6.40 23.92 14.53
CA THR A 115 -6.90 23.02 13.50
C THR A 115 -6.65 21.57 13.91
N LEU A 116 -7.70 20.87 14.34
CA LEU A 116 -7.67 19.48 14.76
C LEU A 116 -8.10 18.56 13.61
N GLN A 117 -7.61 17.33 13.63
CA GLN A 117 -8.13 16.26 12.77
C GLN A 117 -9.14 15.44 13.56
N ARG A 118 -10.32 15.22 12.98
CA ARG A 118 -11.38 14.40 13.56
C ARG A 118 -11.85 13.42 12.49
N GLU A 119 -12.02 12.14 12.84
CA GLU A 119 -12.62 11.18 11.92
C GLU A 119 -14.05 11.58 11.55
N THR A 120 -14.37 11.50 10.26
CA THR A 120 -15.72 11.67 9.75
C THR A 120 -16.41 10.31 9.63
N ASP A 121 -17.74 10.30 9.48
CA ASP A 121 -18.48 9.06 9.18
C ASP A 121 -18.32 8.59 7.73
N LYS A 122 -17.50 9.29 6.92
CA LYS A 122 -17.25 8.90 5.54
C LYS A 122 -16.14 7.85 5.49
N VAL A 123 -16.45 6.67 5.00
CA VAL A 123 -15.47 5.61 4.75
C VAL A 123 -14.54 6.00 3.60
N ILE A 124 -13.27 5.65 3.71
CA ILE A 124 -12.29 5.85 2.63
C ILE A 124 -12.64 4.88 1.49
N ARG A 125 -12.84 5.42 0.28
CA ARG A 125 -12.96 4.61 -0.93
C ARG A 125 -11.55 4.19 -1.35
N GLN A 126 -11.31 2.88 -1.39
CA GLN A 126 -10.07 2.27 -1.87
C GLN A 126 -9.96 2.32 -3.39
#